data_AF-A0A370WVW2-F1
#
_entry.id   AF-A0A370WVW2-F1
#
_cell.length_a   1.000
_cell.length_b   1.000
_cell.length_c   1.000
_cell.angle_alpha   90.00
_cell.angle_beta   90.00
_cell.angle_gamma   90.00
#
_symmetry.space_group_name_H-M   'P 1'
#
loop_
_entity.id
_entity.type
_entity.pdbx_description
1 polymer ?
#
loop_
_entity_poly.entity_id
_entity_poly.type
_entity_poly.pdbx_seq_one_letter_code
_entity_poly.pdbx_strand_id
1 'polypeptide(L)'
;GGDSATLSNDYSTIDVDAGASLISDGTSGDNTIDLGTGTTLEIGNNNGYSDTVNASNDQAITLDQGASINLVGSDDAVSATTTGTVSVDGQGNVIDISNATIDLTSGDDVTINGSNDKIYGGSDDTFTVTGTDDDVSATYSAVSFSGTNTGDDVTGTDDTGAGWAAPDPDDIDDEGGYGGYSGGGGYGGGYGYGLTKWKKKNPSAAEVAKADHSDSVYEGAKWADKTVTWSFGSASGGFSDAITGTAEQQAVEQAFQAWAKASGLNFVELAPGAKANIEVGFNDLDTASTNQIGLTTYSNQGGTLTSAKVELEDPNQASLTTNASGQLAYANTNATFEQVALHEIGHALGLADNDIAGSIMNAVLGTGNQTLSGTDTADIQSLYGQMSSDAHPTVAQTHQLVQAMSAFDVEGVAVSEYTPTSNDAYLYQAHLQAGTHAVLHGA
;
A
#
# COMPACT_ATOMS: atom_id res chain seq x y z
N GLY A 1 -13.87 -2.03 -47.55
CA GLY A 1 -15.03 -2.48 -46.75
C GLY A 1 -14.41 -3.20 -45.60
N GLY A 2 -14.72 -2.82 -44.37
CA GLY A 2 -14.13 -3.48 -43.20
C GLY A 2 -14.76 -4.87 -43.10
N ASP A 3 -14.01 -5.88 -43.53
CA ASP A 3 -14.38 -7.25 -43.25
C ASP A 3 -14.18 -7.47 -41.74
N SER A 4 -15.17 -8.07 -41.08
CA SER A 4 -15.13 -8.35 -39.65
C SER A 4 -15.26 -9.84 -39.41
N ALA A 5 -14.36 -10.43 -38.62
CA ALA A 5 -14.40 -11.83 -38.24
C ALA A 5 -14.47 -11.99 -36.71
N THR A 6 -14.93 -13.16 -36.27
CA THR A 6 -14.92 -13.55 -34.85
C THR A 6 -14.22 -14.90 -34.73
N LEU A 7 -13.23 -14.98 -33.84
CA LEU A 7 -12.50 -16.19 -33.52
C LEU A 7 -12.93 -16.68 -32.14
N SER A 8 -13.53 -17.86 -32.09
CA SER A 8 -14.14 -18.42 -30.86
C SER A 8 -13.52 -19.77 -30.43
N ASN A 9 -12.47 -20.22 -31.10
CA ASN A 9 -11.83 -21.52 -30.88
C ASN A 9 -10.34 -21.37 -30.56
N ASP A 10 -9.80 -22.35 -29.86
CA ASP A 10 -8.44 -22.35 -29.34
C ASP A 10 -7.43 -22.86 -30.40
N TYR A 11 -6.13 -22.59 -30.19
CA TYR A 11 -5.02 -23.13 -31.00
C TYR A 11 -5.18 -22.91 -32.51
N SER A 12 -5.78 -21.78 -32.89
CA SER A 12 -6.10 -21.48 -34.29
C SER A 12 -5.14 -20.46 -34.86
N THR A 13 -4.91 -20.54 -36.17
CA THR A 13 -4.20 -19.51 -36.93
C THR A 13 -5.20 -18.79 -37.83
N ILE A 14 -5.19 -17.46 -37.79
CA ILE A 14 -6.05 -16.61 -38.64
C ILE A 14 -5.22 -15.49 -39.28
N ASP A 15 -5.33 -15.36 -40.59
CA ASP A 15 -4.82 -14.21 -41.35
C ASP A 15 -5.92 -13.16 -41.47
N VAL A 16 -5.61 -11.92 -41.09
CA VAL A 16 -6.53 -10.79 -41.15
C VAL A 16 -6.01 -9.77 -42.17
N ASP A 17 -6.81 -9.49 -43.20
CA ASP A 17 -6.42 -8.54 -44.24
C ASP A 17 -6.29 -7.09 -43.70
N ALA A 18 -5.42 -6.30 -44.31
CA ALA A 18 -5.16 -4.92 -43.88
C ALA A 18 -6.44 -4.06 -43.78
N GLY A 19 -6.61 -3.38 -42.65
CA GLY A 19 -7.77 -2.52 -42.36
C GLY A 19 -9.06 -3.29 -42.05
N ALA A 20 -8.99 -4.60 -41.80
CA ALA A 20 -10.10 -5.39 -41.32
C ALA A 20 -10.27 -5.27 -39.79
N SER A 21 -11.21 -6.03 -39.25
CA SER A 21 -11.46 -6.10 -37.80
C SER A 21 -11.62 -7.54 -37.35
N LEU A 22 -11.03 -7.89 -36.21
CA LEU A 22 -11.16 -9.20 -35.60
C LEU A 22 -11.57 -9.04 -34.13
N ILE A 23 -12.54 -9.85 -33.70
CA ILE A 23 -12.85 -10.06 -32.29
C ILE A 23 -12.44 -11.48 -31.95
N SER A 24 -11.48 -11.63 -31.02
CA SER A 24 -11.17 -12.91 -30.38
C SER A 24 -12.04 -13.04 -29.12
N ASP A 25 -13.22 -13.65 -29.26
CA ASP A 25 -14.20 -13.83 -28.16
C ASP A 25 -14.02 -15.17 -27.42
N GLY A 26 -12.93 -15.88 -27.73
CA GLY A 26 -12.64 -17.22 -27.24
C GLY A 26 -12.58 -17.31 -25.73
N THR A 27 -13.37 -18.22 -25.17
CA THR A 27 -13.26 -18.63 -23.76
C THR A 27 -11.97 -19.40 -23.45
N SER A 28 -11.01 -19.51 -24.38
CA SER A 28 -9.66 -20.07 -24.15
C SER A 28 -8.70 -19.55 -25.23
N GLY A 29 -7.40 -19.40 -24.89
CA GLY A 29 -6.39 -18.69 -25.70
C GLY A 29 -5.48 -19.60 -26.55
N ASP A 30 -4.21 -19.22 -26.71
CA ASP A 30 -3.19 -19.89 -27.54
C ASP A 30 -3.42 -19.80 -29.07
N ASN A 31 -4.09 -18.76 -29.56
CA ASN A 31 -4.23 -18.52 -31.01
C ASN A 31 -3.02 -17.79 -31.60
N THR A 32 -2.85 -17.88 -32.92
CA THR A 32 -1.92 -17.06 -33.71
C THR A 32 -2.74 -16.18 -34.65
N ILE A 33 -2.62 -14.87 -34.50
CA ILE A 33 -3.39 -13.88 -35.23
C ILE A 33 -2.39 -13.06 -36.06
N ASP A 34 -2.43 -13.24 -37.38
CA ASP A 34 -1.58 -12.53 -38.33
C ASP A 34 -2.33 -11.29 -38.85
N LEU A 35 -2.02 -10.10 -38.33
CA LEU A 35 -2.68 -8.85 -38.69
C LEU A 35 -2.03 -8.19 -39.91
N GLY A 36 -2.84 -7.82 -40.89
CA GLY A 36 -2.47 -6.83 -41.89
C GLY A 36 -2.50 -5.43 -41.30
N THR A 37 -1.75 -4.50 -41.87
CA THR A 37 -1.59 -3.15 -41.31
C THR A 37 -2.91 -2.37 -41.15
N GLY A 38 -3.00 -1.57 -40.08
CA GLY A 38 -4.15 -0.71 -39.78
C GLY A 38 -5.41 -1.49 -39.36
N THR A 39 -5.24 -2.72 -38.90
CA THR A 39 -6.32 -3.58 -38.41
C THR A 39 -6.72 -3.22 -36.99
N THR A 40 -7.96 -3.54 -36.64
CA THR A 40 -8.48 -3.42 -35.27
C THR A 40 -8.66 -4.82 -34.69
N LEU A 41 -8.17 -5.04 -33.48
CA LEU A 41 -8.26 -6.34 -32.80
C LEU A 41 -8.80 -6.13 -31.39
N GLU A 42 -9.83 -6.87 -31.02
CA GLU A 42 -10.37 -6.94 -29.65
C GLU A 42 -10.15 -8.35 -29.10
N ILE A 43 -9.57 -8.47 -27.91
CA ILE A 43 -9.28 -9.75 -27.26
C ILE A 43 -10.01 -9.85 -25.93
N GLY A 44 -10.91 -10.83 -25.83
CA GLY A 44 -11.79 -11.07 -24.67
C GLY A 44 -11.31 -12.16 -23.68
N ASN A 45 -10.11 -12.73 -23.85
CA ASN A 45 -9.72 -14.02 -23.26
C ASN A 45 -9.23 -13.95 -21.79
N ASN A 46 -10.11 -13.80 -20.80
CA ASN A 46 -9.71 -13.71 -19.37
C ASN A 46 -9.53 -15.07 -18.63
N ASN A 47 -8.95 -16.09 -19.27
CA ASN A 47 -8.78 -17.44 -18.66
C ASN A 47 -7.32 -17.86 -18.44
N GLY A 48 -6.36 -16.91 -18.51
CA GLY A 48 -4.94 -17.16 -18.24
C GLY A 48 -4.16 -17.80 -19.39
N TYR A 49 -4.70 -17.78 -20.60
CA TYR A 49 -4.02 -18.17 -21.84
C TYR A 49 -3.79 -16.94 -22.70
N SER A 50 -2.64 -16.87 -23.37
CA SER A 50 -2.23 -15.71 -24.18
C SER A 50 -2.43 -16.02 -25.67
N ASP A 51 -2.92 -15.04 -26.44
CA ASP A 51 -2.94 -15.13 -27.91
C ASP A 51 -1.65 -14.50 -28.47
N THR A 52 -1.02 -15.15 -29.45
CA THR A 52 0.09 -14.55 -30.21
C THR A 52 -0.46 -13.68 -31.31
N VAL A 53 -0.11 -12.40 -31.30
CA VAL A 53 -0.54 -11.40 -32.28
C VAL A 53 0.68 -10.94 -33.06
N ASN A 54 0.76 -11.34 -34.34
CA ASN A 54 1.77 -10.84 -35.25
C ASN A 54 1.23 -9.58 -35.92
N ALA A 55 1.64 -8.41 -35.46
CA ALA A 55 1.12 -7.11 -35.87
C ALA A 55 2.26 -6.19 -36.32
N SER A 56 1.94 -5.17 -37.10
CA SER A 56 2.88 -4.08 -37.36
C SER A 56 2.15 -2.85 -37.84
N ASN A 57 2.44 -1.70 -37.22
CA ASN A 57 1.80 -0.42 -37.49
C ASN A 57 0.27 -0.43 -37.22
N ASP A 58 -0.15 -1.19 -36.22
CA ASP A 58 -1.56 -1.34 -35.82
C ASP A 58 -1.86 -0.51 -34.57
N GLN A 59 -2.72 0.50 -34.71
CA GLN A 59 -2.97 1.48 -33.64
C GLN A 59 -4.12 1.12 -32.70
N ALA A 60 -4.66 -0.09 -32.77
CA ALA A 60 -5.92 -0.44 -32.11
C ALA A 60 -6.03 -1.93 -31.74
N ILE A 61 -5.11 -2.40 -30.90
CA ILE A 61 -5.25 -3.68 -30.19
C ILE A 61 -5.85 -3.38 -28.82
N THR A 62 -7.05 -3.90 -28.56
CA THR A 62 -7.80 -3.66 -27.31
C THR A 62 -7.97 -4.95 -26.54
N LEU A 63 -7.69 -4.90 -25.24
CA LEU A 63 -7.81 -6.03 -24.33
C LEU A 63 -8.97 -5.80 -23.37
N ASP A 64 -9.82 -6.81 -23.20
CA ASP A 64 -10.76 -6.87 -22.10
C ASP A 64 -10.04 -7.08 -20.76
N GLN A 65 -10.74 -6.81 -19.65
CA GLN A 65 -10.20 -6.98 -18.30
C GLN A 65 -9.57 -8.37 -18.12
N GLY A 66 -8.25 -8.39 -17.89
CA GLY A 66 -7.49 -9.60 -17.57
C GLY A 66 -7.11 -10.46 -18.77
N ALA A 67 -7.33 -9.98 -19.99
CA ALA A 67 -6.85 -10.62 -21.21
C ALA A 67 -5.31 -10.54 -21.31
N SER A 68 -4.73 -11.51 -22.03
CA SER A 68 -3.28 -11.63 -22.22
C SER A 68 -2.91 -11.86 -23.68
N ILE A 69 -1.82 -11.22 -24.12
CA ILE A 69 -1.28 -11.36 -25.47
C ILE A 69 0.25 -11.49 -25.47
N ASN A 70 0.76 -12.13 -26.52
CA ASN A 70 2.15 -12.07 -26.95
C ASN A 70 2.18 -11.28 -28.26
N LEU A 71 2.54 -10.01 -28.18
CA LEU A 71 2.65 -9.11 -29.32
C LEU A 71 4.01 -9.29 -29.99
N VAL A 72 3.99 -9.64 -31.27
CA VAL A 72 5.18 -9.76 -32.11
C VAL A 72 5.10 -8.74 -33.24
N GLY A 73 6.11 -7.89 -33.33
CA GLY A 73 6.22 -6.86 -34.36
C GLY A 73 6.34 -5.45 -33.79
N SER A 74 6.07 -4.45 -34.63
CA SER A 74 6.55 -3.08 -34.40
C SER A 74 5.52 -2.00 -34.67
N ASP A 75 5.66 -0.90 -33.94
CA ASP A 75 4.83 0.31 -34.05
C ASP A 75 3.33 0.05 -33.77
N ASP A 76 3.04 -0.86 -32.84
CA ASP A 76 1.68 -1.23 -32.47
C ASP A 76 1.24 -0.55 -31.16
N ALA A 77 -0.06 -0.28 -31.03
CA ALA A 77 -0.65 0.30 -29.82
C ALA A 77 -1.65 -0.67 -29.17
N VAL A 78 -1.38 -1.00 -27.91
CA VAL A 78 -2.20 -1.90 -27.08
C VAL A 78 -2.85 -1.09 -25.96
N SER A 79 -4.13 -1.29 -25.72
CA SER A 79 -4.86 -0.63 -24.62
C SER A 79 -5.82 -1.57 -23.91
N ALA A 80 -6.11 -1.30 -22.63
CA ALA A 80 -7.07 -2.04 -21.82
C ALA A 80 -7.74 -1.13 -20.79
N THR A 81 -8.96 -1.46 -20.37
CA THR A 81 -9.72 -0.57 -19.46
C THR A 81 -9.33 -0.67 -17.99
N THR A 82 -8.69 -1.76 -17.55
CA THR A 82 -8.36 -1.95 -16.12
C THR A 82 -7.06 -2.68 -15.85
N THR A 83 -6.80 -3.80 -16.53
CA THR A 83 -5.67 -4.71 -16.27
C THR A 83 -5.41 -5.52 -17.54
N GLY A 84 -4.16 -5.88 -17.81
CA GLY A 84 -3.81 -6.78 -18.92
C GLY A 84 -2.40 -7.34 -18.75
N THR A 85 -2.11 -8.44 -19.44
CA THR A 85 -0.75 -8.99 -19.53
C THR A 85 -0.27 -8.95 -20.96
N VAL A 86 0.83 -8.24 -21.21
CA VAL A 86 1.37 -8.08 -22.57
C VAL A 86 2.81 -8.54 -22.59
N SER A 87 3.11 -9.59 -23.35
CA SER A 87 4.48 -9.87 -23.74
C SER A 87 4.79 -9.18 -25.07
N VAL A 88 5.94 -8.55 -25.21
CA VAL A 88 6.34 -7.79 -26.41
C VAL A 88 7.64 -8.34 -26.98
N ASP A 89 7.67 -8.58 -28.29
CA ASP A 89 8.86 -8.84 -29.11
C ASP A 89 8.81 -7.89 -30.32
N GLY A 90 9.56 -6.80 -30.23
CA GLY A 90 9.73 -5.80 -31.28
C GLY A 90 9.76 -4.35 -30.79
N GLN A 91 9.91 -3.45 -31.74
CA GLN A 91 10.25 -2.03 -31.50
C GLN A 91 9.08 -1.06 -31.71
N GLY A 92 9.11 0.07 -31.01
CA GLY A 92 8.19 1.20 -31.21
C GLY A 92 6.77 0.95 -30.68
N ASN A 93 6.59 -0.08 -29.86
CA ASN A 93 5.28 -0.47 -29.36
C ASN A 93 4.84 0.46 -28.22
N VAL A 94 3.55 0.76 -28.15
CA VAL A 94 2.95 1.60 -27.11
C VAL A 94 1.92 0.79 -26.33
N ILE A 95 2.13 0.66 -25.03
CA ILE A 95 1.20 -0.01 -24.12
C ILE A 95 0.52 1.08 -23.28
N ASP A 96 -0.80 1.19 -23.37
CA ASP A 96 -1.63 2.15 -22.62
C ASP A 96 -2.58 1.38 -21.69
N ILE A 97 -2.02 0.84 -20.60
CA ILE A 97 -2.69 -0.05 -19.65
C ILE A 97 -2.14 0.26 -18.26
N SER A 98 -3.02 0.52 -17.28
CA SER A 98 -2.63 0.56 -15.87
C SER A 98 -2.81 -0.80 -15.21
N ASN A 99 -2.09 -1.07 -14.12
CA ASN A 99 -2.09 -2.35 -13.40
C ASN A 99 -1.74 -3.54 -14.32
N ALA A 100 -0.84 -3.29 -15.27
CA ALA A 100 -0.40 -4.26 -16.26
C ALA A 100 0.71 -5.16 -15.71
N THR A 101 0.88 -6.31 -16.34
CA THR A 101 2.15 -7.05 -16.31
C THR A 101 2.70 -7.10 -17.72
N ILE A 102 3.91 -6.59 -17.91
CA ILE A 102 4.54 -6.41 -19.22
C ILE A 102 5.84 -7.20 -19.23
N ASP A 103 5.97 -8.15 -20.16
CA ASP A 103 7.16 -8.98 -20.33
C ASP A 103 7.85 -8.63 -21.66
N LEU A 104 9.04 -8.07 -21.63
CA LEU A 104 9.82 -7.76 -22.83
C LEU A 104 10.80 -8.89 -23.11
N THR A 105 11.04 -9.15 -24.40
CA THR A 105 12.18 -9.95 -24.84
C THR A 105 13.45 -9.08 -24.86
N SER A 106 14.51 -9.49 -25.56
CA SER A 106 15.77 -8.75 -25.58
C SER A 106 15.87 -7.85 -26.81
N GLY A 107 16.21 -6.58 -26.60
CA GLY A 107 16.43 -5.59 -27.66
C GLY A 107 15.16 -4.85 -28.07
N ASP A 108 14.17 -4.79 -27.19
CA ASP A 108 12.86 -4.20 -27.45
C ASP A 108 12.84 -2.69 -27.18
N ASP A 109 11.97 -1.96 -27.88
CA ASP A 109 11.74 -0.52 -27.68
C ASP A 109 10.26 -0.28 -27.40
N VAL A 110 9.91 0.07 -26.15
CA VAL A 110 8.52 0.14 -25.71
C VAL A 110 8.22 1.42 -24.94
N THR A 111 7.14 2.09 -25.28
CA THR A 111 6.55 3.14 -24.45
C THR A 111 5.40 2.56 -23.63
N ILE A 112 5.47 2.72 -22.32
CA ILE A 112 4.49 2.21 -21.37
C ILE A 112 3.83 3.41 -20.72
N ASN A 113 2.52 3.51 -20.88
CA ASN A 113 1.67 4.50 -20.24
C ASN A 113 0.69 3.76 -19.35
N GLY A 114 0.54 4.22 -18.12
CA GLY A 114 -0.24 3.50 -17.14
C GLY A 114 0.27 3.84 -15.75
N SER A 115 -0.30 3.23 -14.73
CA SER A 115 0.22 3.35 -13.38
C SER A 115 0.14 1.98 -12.74
N ASN A 116 1.03 1.70 -11.78
CA ASN A 116 1.10 0.45 -11.05
C ASN A 116 1.38 -0.75 -11.96
N ASP A 117 2.25 -0.56 -12.95
CA ASP A 117 2.62 -1.60 -13.90
C ASP A 117 3.83 -2.40 -13.39
N LYS A 118 3.84 -3.71 -13.67
CA LYS A 118 5.02 -4.57 -13.46
C LYS A 118 5.66 -4.88 -14.78
N ILE A 119 6.92 -4.48 -14.95
CA ILE A 119 7.64 -4.53 -16.21
C ILE A 119 8.85 -5.42 -16.02
N TYR A 120 8.92 -6.53 -16.77
CA TYR A 120 10.06 -7.42 -16.80
C TYR A 120 10.79 -7.22 -18.13
N GLY A 121 11.87 -6.45 -18.09
CA GLY A 121 12.79 -6.26 -19.21
C GLY A 121 13.68 -7.48 -19.43
N GLY A 122 13.93 -7.79 -20.70
CA GLY A 122 15.02 -8.67 -21.11
C GLY A 122 16.36 -7.96 -21.00
N SER A 123 17.15 -8.01 -22.07
CA SER A 123 18.48 -7.40 -22.12
C SER A 123 18.61 -6.49 -23.31
N ASP A 124 19.32 -5.37 -23.16
CA ASP A 124 19.51 -4.36 -24.20
C ASP A 124 18.20 -3.66 -24.64
N ASP A 125 17.21 -3.57 -23.75
CA ASP A 125 15.93 -2.94 -24.05
C ASP A 125 16.00 -1.42 -23.86
N THR A 126 15.09 -0.70 -24.52
CA THR A 126 14.84 0.71 -24.31
C THR A 126 13.38 0.88 -23.95
N PHE A 127 13.08 1.53 -22.83
CA PHE A 127 11.69 1.82 -22.50
C PHE A 127 11.50 3.20 -21.89
N THR A 128 10.40 3.82 -22.32
CA THR A 128 9.89 5.07 -21.76
C THR A 128 8.63 4.76 -20.99
N VAL A 129 8.68 4.95 -19.68
CA VAL A 129 7.56 4.66 -18.80
C VAL A 129 6.96 5.99 -18.32
N THR A 130 5.64 6.08 -18.32
CA THR A 130 4.90 7.27 -17.92
C THR A 130 3.76 6.89 -17.01
N GLY A 131 3.51 7.75 -16.01
CA GLY A 131 2.54 7.51 -14.96
C GLY A 131 3.25 7.36 -13.62
N THR A 132 2.80 6.44 -12.77
CA THR A 132 3.27 6.30 -11.38
C THR A 132 3.24 4.86 -10.90
N ASP A 133 4.15 4.51 -9.99
CA ASP A 133 4.24 3.21 -9.30
C ASP A 133 4.62 2.04 -10.20
N ASP A 134 5.45 2.29 -11.21
CA ASP A 134 5.87 1.26 -12.14
C ASP A 134 7.11 0.53 -11.60
N ASP A 135 7.00 -0.79 -11.44
CA ASP A 135 8.07 -1.68 -10.98
C ASP A 135 8.76 -2.29 -12.20
N VAL A 136 9.95 -1.79 -12.52
CA VAL A 136 10.79 -2.29 -13.61
C VAL A 136 11.83 -3.25 -13.05
N SER A 137 11.91 -4.44 -13.62
CA SER A 137 13.01 -5.37 -13.44
C SER A 137 13.66 -5.68 -14.78
N ALA A 138 14.89 -5.20 -15.03
CA ALA A 138 15.56 -5.34 -16.31
C ALA A 138 17.07 -5.61 -16.14
N THR A 139 17.80 -5.70 -17.26
CA THR A 139 19.27 -5.83 -17.23
C THR A 139 19.86 -5.21 -18.50
N TYR A 140 21.00 -4.52 -18.42
CA TYR A 140 21.63 -3.85 -19.58
C TYR A 140 20.67 -2.94 -20.37
N SER A 141 19.68 -2.33 -19.73
CA SER A 141 18.57 -1.64 -20.40
C SER A 141 18.60 -0.13 -20.18
N ALA A 142 17.95 0.61 -21.09
CA ALA A 142 17.80 2.05 -21.03
C ALA A 142 16.39 2.43 -20.56
N VAL A 143 16.26 2.84 -19.30
CA VAL A 143 14.98 3.09 -18.62
C VAL A 143 14.77 4.58 -18.38
N SER A 144 13.73 5.18 -18.97
CA SER A 144 13.42 6.58 -18.72
C SER A 144 12.00 6.76 -18.23
N PHE A 145 11.83 7.31 -17.03
CA PHE A 145 10.52 7.75 -16.55
C PHE A 145 10.25 9.19 -17.00
N SER A 146 9.05 9.44 -17.53
CA SER A 146 8.61 10.79 -17.86
C SER A 146 7.26 11.09 -17.21
N GLY A 147 7.19 12.13 -16.38
CA GLY A 147 5.95 12.48 -15.67
C GLY A 147 6.19 12.99 -14.25
N THR A 148 5.24 12.71 -13.36
CA THR A 148 5.33 12.92 -11.91
C THR A 148 5.83 11.62 -11.28
N ASN A 149 7.10 11.57 -10.85
CA ASN A 149 7.80 10.34 -10.48
C ASN A 149 7.67 10.05 -8.97
N THR A 150 6.61 9.37 -8.54
CA THR A 150 6.27 9.20 -7.11
C THR A 150 6.13 7.74 -6.67
N GLY A 151 6.79 6.81 -7.36
CA GLY A 151 6.83 5.40 -6.95
C GLY A 151 7.56 4.44 -7.87
N ASP A 152 8.17 4.93 -8.94
CA ASP A 152 8.77 4.05 -9.95
C ASP A 152 10.13 3.52 -9.50
N ASP A 153 10.29 2.21 -9.56
CA ASP A 153 11.53 1.52 -9.17
C ASP A 153 12.15 0.83 -10.39
N VAL A 154 13.48 0.81 -10.40
CA VAL A 154 14.26 0.03 -11.38
C VAL A 154 15.16 -0.91 -10.60
N THR A 155 14.91 -2.19 -10.78
CA THR A 155 15.72 -3.28 -10.23
C THR A 155 16.39 -4.02 -11.38
N GLY A 156 17.60 -4.54 -11.16
CA GLY A 156 18.38 -5.07 -12.26
C GLY A 156 19.86 -4.86 -12.07
N THR A 157 20.63 -5.11 -13.12
CA THR A 157 22.07 -4.82 -13.15
C THR A 157 22.43 -4.11 -14.45
N ASP A 158 23.34 -3.14 -14.35
CA ASP A 158 23.95 -2.45 -15.50
C ASP A 158 22.92 -1.66 -16.35
N ASP A 159 21.91 -1.09 -15.71
CA ASP A 159 20.87 -0.30 -16.39
C ASP A 159 21.26 1.19 -16.45
N THR A 160 20.72 1.94 -17.41
CA THR A 160 20.97 3.39 -17.57
C THR A 160 19.68 4.15 -17.77
N GLY A 161 19.61 5.43 -17.37
CA GLY A 161 18.31 6.08 -17.41
C GLY A 161 18.20 7.49 -16.86
N ALA A 162 16.94 7.92 -16.73
CA ALA A 162 16.58 9.18 -16.11
C ALA A 162 15.24 9.07 -15.37
N GLY A 163 15.09 9.86 -14.30
CA GLY A 163 13.83 9.94 -13.54
C GLY A 163 13.62 8.84 -12.51
N TRP A 164 14.66 8.08 -12.15
CA TRP A 164 14.57 6.98 -11.19
C TRP A 164 14.42 7.50 -9.76
N ALA A 165 13.76 6.72 -8.90
CA ALA A 165 13.62 7.04 -7.47
C ALA A 165 14.96 6.92 -6.69
N ALA A 166 15.88 6.07 -7.15
CA ALA A 166 17.20 5.86 -6.56
C ALA A 166 18.28 5.58 -7.64
N PRO A 167 19.59 5.77 -7.34
CA PRO A 167 20.66 5.30 -8.21
C PRO A 167 20.66 3.77 -8.35
N ASP A 168 21.15 3.23 -9.47
CA ASP A 168 21.36 1.78 -9.65
C ASP A 168 22.12 1.21 -8.43
N PRO A 169 21.57 0.24 -7.68
CA PRO A 169 22.23 -0.34 -6.53
C PRO A 169 23.54 -1.08 -6.88
N ASP A 170 23.75 -1.43 -8.14
CA ASP A 170 24.91 -2.18 -8.65
C ASP A 170 25.89 -1.34 -9.49
N ASP A 171 25.56 -0.09 -9.87
CA ASP A 171 26.50 0.84 -10.50
C ASP A 171 27.10 1.86 -9.51
N ILE A 172 28.36 1.62 -9.14
CA ILE A 172 29.16 2.45 -8.23
C ILE A 172 29.71 3.73 -8.88
N ASP A 173 29.58 3.88 -10.20
CA ASP A 173 30.16 4.98 -11.00
C ASP A 173 29.09 5.87 -11.67
N ASP A 174 27.79 5.65 -11.42
CA ASP A 174 26.71 6.49 -11.98
C ASP A 174 26.67 7.90 -11.34
N GLU A 175 27.10 8.91 -12.11
CA GLU A 175 27.00 10.33 -11.78
C GLU A 175 25.76 11.01 -12.39
N GLY A 176 24.63 10.29 -12.46
CA GLY A 176 23.30 10.82 -12.80
C GLY A 176 22.86 11.97 -11.87
N GLY A 177 22.62 13.15 -12.44
CA GLY A 177 22.42 14.42 -11.74
C GLY A 177 21.32 14.49 -10.66
N TYR A 178 21.78 14.70 -9.42
CA TYR A 178 21.16 15.36 -8.23
C TYR A 178 19.94 14.72 -7.55
N GLY A 179 20.16 14.31 -6.29
CA GLY A 179 19.10 13.93 -5.34
C GLY A 179 19.40 13.94 -3.83
N GLY A 180 20.65 13.90 -3.35
CA GLY A 180 21.00 14.33 -1.98
C GLY A 180 21.32 13.25 -0.92
N TYR A 181 22.45 13.51 -0.26
CA TYR A 181 23.04 12.92 0.96
C TYR A 181 23.73 11.55 0.91
N SER A 182 25.05 11.67 0.71
CA SER A 182 26.09 10.79 1.22
C SER A 182 26.16 10.82 2.76
N GLY A 183 26.32 9.63 3.36
CA GLY A 183 26.41 9.45 4.80
C GLY A 183 26.90 8.07 5.25
N GLY A 184 28.03 7.63 4.69
CA GLY A 184 28.97 6.62 5.20
C GLY A 184 28.54 5.54 6.22
N GLY A 185 28.47 4.30 5.73
CA GLY A 185 29.23 3.19 6.31
C GLY A 185 28.48 2.16 7.16
N GLY A 186 28.17 1.01 6.54
CA GLY A 186 28.31 -0.31 7.17
C GLY A 186 27.02 -1.08 7.50
N TYR A 187 26.74 -2.09 6.66
CA TYR A 187 25.96 -3.31 6.91
C TYR A 187 24.45 -3.19 7.16
N GLY A 188 23.67 -3.44 6.10
CA GLY A 188 22.52 -4.36 6.06
C GLY A 188 21.42 -4.18 7.09
N GLY A 189 20.43 -3.37 6.75
CA GLY A 189 19.10 -3.31 7.36
C GLY A 189 18.27 -2.30 6.58
N GLY A 190 17.15 -2.72 5.98
CA GLY A 190 16.25 -1.82 5.26
C GLY A 190 15.68 -0.78 6.23
N TYR A 191 15.86 0.50 5.91
CA TYR A 191 15.30 1.62 6.66
C TYR A 191 14.12 2.16 5.86
N GLY A 192 12.90 1.92 6.32
CA GLY A 192 11.73 2.70 5.91
C GLY A 192 11.79 4.07 6.57
N TYR A 193 11.59 5.14 5.80
CA TYR A 193 11.61 6.53 6.27
C TYR A 193 10.23 7.16 6.04
N GLY A 194 9.31 7.07 7.01
CA GLY A 194 8.06 7.85 7.03
C GLY A 194 8.29 9.19 7.72
N LEU A 195 7.92 10.32 7.11
CA LEU A 195 8.15 11.65 7.69
C LEU A 195 6.92 12.57 7.53
N THR A 196 6.16 12.75 8.61
CA THR A 196 5.13 13.80 8.71
C THR A 196 5.76 15.19 8.92
N LYS A 197 6.46 15.75 7.94
CA LYS A 197 7.02 17.12 7.97
C LYS A 197 5.87 18.15 7.85
N TRP A 198 5.78 19.25 8.63
CA TRP A 198 5.63 20.67 8.15
C TRP A 198 5.49 21.76 9.26
N LYS A 199 6.24 22.87 9.11
CA LYS A 199 6.33 24.07 10.02
C LYS A 199 5.09 24.99 10.09
N LYS A 200 4.04 24.76 9.30
CA LYS A 200 2.95 25.74 9.13
C LYS A 200 1.60 25.12 9.38
N LYS A 201 0.74 25.88 10.06
CA LYS A 201 -0.69 25.58 10.31
C LYS A 201 -1.54 25.41 9.03
N ASN A 202 -0.97 25.42 7.82
CA ASN A 202 -1.64 25.19 6.52
C ASN A 202 -0.57 25.21 5.40
N PRO A 203 0.04 24.07 5.03
CA PRO A 203 0.93 24.01 3.87
C PRO A 203 0.15 24.24 2.57
N SER A 204 0.79 24.86 1.58
CA SER A 204 0.26 24.98 0.22
C SER A 204 0.35 23.64 -0.53
N ALA A 205 -0.46 23.45 -1.57
CA ALA A 205 -0.44 22.22 -2.38
C ALA A 205 0.96 21.88 -2.93
N ALA A 206 1.77 22.89 -3.28
CA ALA A 206 3.14 22.71 -3.74
C ALA A 206 4.15 22.39 -2.63
N GLU A 207 3.79 22.58 -1.36
CA GLU A 207 4.54 22.11 -0.20
C GLU A 207 4.14 20.66 0.14
N VAL A 208 2.85 20.30 0.05
CA VAL A 208 2.37 18.91 0.20
C VAL A 208 3.04 17.98 -0.82
N ALA A 209 3.07 18.37 -2.11
CA ALA A 209 3.72 17.62 -3.18
C ALA A 209 5.26 17.48 -3.05
N LYS A 210 5.88 18.11 -2.05
CA LYS A 210 7.33 18.00 -1.75
C LYS A 210 7.62 17.20 -0.48
N ALA A 211 6.60 16.79 0.27
CA ALA A 211 6.79 15.79 1.31
C ALA A 211 7.11 14.46 0.63
N ASP A 212 7.98 13.64 1.24
CA ASP A 212 8.19 12.27 0.78
C ASP A 212 6.84 11.54 1.01
N HIS A 213 6.17 11.15 -0.07
CA HIS A 213 4.95 10.34 -0.09
C HIS A 213 5.21 9.17 -1.02
N SER A 214 4.64 8.02 -0.70
CA SER A 214 4.74 6.78 -1.47
C SER A 214 3.41 6.58 -2.20
N ASP A 215 3.38 6.60 -3.53
CA ASP A 215 2.12 6.29 -4.22
C ASP A 215 1.79 4.78 -4.16
N SER A 216 2.76 3.96 -3.74
CA SER A 216 2.51 2.62 -3.20
C SER A 216 1.66 2.68 -1.93
N VAL A 217 0.55 1.96 -1.93
CA VAL A 217 -0.24 1.73 -0.71
C VAL A 217 0.57 0.97 0.36
N TYR A 218 1.70 0.35 0.00
CA TYR A 218 2.43 -0.61 0.81
C TYR A 218 3.89 -0.23 1.04
N GLU A 219 4.33 -0.34 2.30
CA GLU A 219 5.73 -0.23 2.76
C GLU A 219 6.62 -1.42 2.31
N GLY A 220 6.11 -2.30 1.44
CA GLY A 220 6.82 -3.49 0.97
C GLY A 220 6.90 -4.65 1.97
N ALA A 221 6.27 -4.55 3.15
CA ALA A 221 6.22 -5.65 4.12
C ALA A 221 4.91 -5.69 4.94
N LYS A 222 4.49 -6.89 5.38
CA LYS A 222 3.32 -7.07 6.25
C LYS A 222 3.52 -8.11 7.34
N TRP A 223 2.66 -8.12 8.36
CA TRP A 223 2.66 -9.17 9.36
C TRP A 223 2.15 -10.50 8.77
N ALA A 224 2.90 -11.59 8.99
CA ALA A 224 2.45 -12.92 8.57
C ALA A 224 1.31 -13.46 9.47
N ASP A 225 1.36 -13.13 10.76
CA ASP A 225 0.37 -13.57 11.75
C ASP A 225 -0.77 -12.56 11.87
N LYS A 226 -2.01 -13.08 11.99
CA LYS A 226 -3.19 -12.24 12.26
C LYS A 226 -3.25 -11.69 13.68
N THR A 227 -2.44 -12.23 14.60
CA THR A 227 -2.32 -11.69 15.96
C THR A 227 -0.99 -10.95 16.07
N VAL A 228 -1.06 -9.65 16.33
CA VAL A 228 0.10 -8.77 16.45
C VAL A 228 0.14 -8.25 17.88
N THR A 229 1.24 -8.49 18.58
CA THR A 229 1.42 -7.97 19.94
C THR A 229 1.92 -6.53 19.90
N TRP A 230 1.45 -5.68 20.81
CA TRP A 230 1.97 -4.33 20.96
C TRP A 230 2.21 -3.97 22.43
N SER A 231 3.05 -2.98 22.70
CA SER A 231 3.27 -2.49 24.07
C SER A 231 3.73 -1.04 24.08
N PHE A 232 3.43 -0.33 25.17
CA PHE A 232 4.11 0.93 25.45
C PHE A 232 5.61 0.71 25.68
N GLY A 233 6.42 1.44 24.94
CA GLY A 233 7.87 1.42 25.00
C GLY A 233 8.42 2.04 26.28
N SER A 234 9.73 1.95 26.44
CA SER A 234 10.46 2.59 27.53
C SER A 234 11.80 3.15 27.05
N ALA A 235 12.44 3.99 27.87
CA ALA A 235 13.78 4.48 27.56
C ALA A 235 14.80 3.36 27.32
N SER A 236 14.69 2.24 28.03
CA SER A 236 15.53 1.06 27.81
C SER A 236 15.29 0.35 26.47
N GLY A 237 14.15 0.62 25.83
CA GLY A 237 13.78 0.16 24.49
C GLY A 237 14.27 1.08 23.37
N GLY A 238 14.91 2.21 23.68
CA GLY A 238 15.40 3.18 22.70
C GLY A 238 14.43 4.33 22.38
N PHE A 239 13.41 4.54 23.21
CA PHE A 239 12.55 5.73 23.19
C PHE A 239 13.16 6.85 24.07
N SER A 240 12.78 8.11 23.87
CA SER A 240 13.17 9.20 24.79
C SER A 240 12.45 9.03 26.14
N ASP A 241 11.16 8.69 26.10
CA ASP A 241 10.34 8.44 27.29
C ASP A 241 9.19 7.46 27.00
N ALA A 242 8.62 6.91 28.06
CA ALA A 242 7.43 6.07 27.99
C ALA A 242 6.15 6.94 27.97
N ILE A 243 5.13 6.48 27.24
CA ILE A 243 3.80 7.08 27.30
C ILE A 243 3.11 6.61 28.58
N THR A 244 3.05 7.48 29.58
CA THR A 244 2.47 7.17 30.91
C THR A 244 1.19 7.96 31.23
N GLY A 245 0.88 8.97 30.42
CA GLY A 245 -0.33 9.77 30.58
C GLY A 245 -1.57 9.00 30.13
N THR A 246 -2.63 8.99 30.95
CA THR A 246 -3.84 8.21 30.69
C THR A 246 -4.55 8.61 29.41
N ALA A 247 -4.55 9.91 29.07
CA ALA A 247 -5.23 10.40 27.86
C ALA A 247 -4.45 10.04 26.60
N GLU A 248 -3.12 10.07 26.67
CA GLU A 248 -2.22 9.64 25.60
C GLU A 248 -2.31 8.12 25.39
N GLN A 249 -2.28 7.32 26.46
CA GLN A 249 -2.46 5.86 26.37
C GLN A 249 -3.81 5.51 25.74
N GLN A 250 -4.89 6.14 26.18
CA GLN A 250 -6.22 5.94 25.62
C GLN A 250 -6.29 6.26 24.12
N ALA A 251 -5.60 7.31 23.66
CA ALA A 251 -5.54 7.67 22.24
C ALA A 251 -4.80 6.60 21.41
N VAL A 252 -3.69 6.05 21.91
CA VAL A 252 -2.97 4.95 21.25
C VAL A 252 -3.82 3.69 21.19
N GLU A 253 -4.50 3.35 22.28
CA GLU A 253 -5.44 2.22 22.32
C GLU A 253 -6.59 2.37 21.31
N GLN A 254 -7.15 3.58 21.20
CA GLN A 254 -8.19 3.90 20.21
C GLN A 254 -7.69 3.75 18.76
N ALA A 255 -6.45 4.15 18.49
CA ALA A 255 -5.83 3.97 17.18
C ALA A 255 -5.67 2.49 16.81
N PHE A 256 -5.18 1.65 17.73
CA PHE A 256 -5.14 0.19 17.51
C PHE A 256 -6.54 -0.41 17.31
N GLN A 257 -7.55 0.05 18.05
CA GLN A 257 -8.93 -0.42 17.87
C GLN A 257 -9.50 -0.07 16.49
N ALA A 258 -9.19 1.13 15.97
CA ALA A 258 -9.61 1.54 14.63
C ALA A 258 -8.99 0.62 13.57
N TRP A 259 -7.69 0.35 13.66
CA TRP A 259 -7.01 -0.55 12.73
C TRP A 259 -7.44 -2.00 12.88
N ALA A 260 -7.72 -2.51 14.09
CA ALA A 260 -8.26 -3.85 14.29
C ALA A 260 -9.57 -4.04 13.53
N LYS A 261 -10.45 -3.04 13.62
CA LYS A 261 -11.74 -3.04 12.94
C LYS A 261 -11.60 -3.00 11.41
N ALA A 262 -10.66 -2.23 10.88
CA ALA A 262 -10.47 -2.08 9.44
C ALA A 262 -9.76 -3.30 8.81
N SER A 263 -8.71 -3.80 9.46
CA SER A 263 -7.83 -4.87 8.95
C SER A 263 -8.30 -6.30 9.26
N GLY A 264 -9.07 -6.48 10.33
CA GLY A 264 -9.35 -7.82 10.89
C GLY A 264 -8.18 -8.45 11.65
N LEU A 265 -7.10 -7.70 11.93
CA LEU A 265 -6.03 -8.12 12.82
C LEU A 265 -6.47 -8.10 14.29
N ASN A 266 -5.88 -8.98 15.08
CA ASN A 266 -6.05 -9.04 16.52
C ASN A 266 -4.84 -8.42 17.22
N PHE A 267 -5.02 -7.23 17.79
CA PHE A 267 -3.97 -6.56 18.58
C PHE A 267 -4.04 -6.97 20.04
N VAL A 268 -2.92 -7.45 20.57
CA VAL A 268 -2.79 -7.85 21.98
C VAL A 268 -1.80 -6.94 22.68
N GLU A 269 -2.31 -6.10 23.58
CA GLU A 269 -1.46 -5.26 24.42
C GLU A 269 -0.70 -6.12 25.45
N LEU A 270 0.61 -5.93 25.51
CA LEU A 270 1.49 -6.49 26.53
C LEU A 270 1.85 -5.42 27.57
N ALA A 271 2.35 -5.87 28.72
CA ALA A 271 2.78 -4.97 29.79
C ALA A 271 3.79 -3.93 29.27
N PRO A 272 3.74 -2.67 29.76
CA PRO A 272 4.69 -1.64 29.36
C PRO A 272 6.15 -2.09 29.51
N GLY A 273 6.96 -1.84 28.48
CA GLY A 273 8.37 -2.24 28.39
C GLY A 273 8.61 -3.70 28.01
N ALA A 274 7.57 -4.51 27.80
CA ALA A 274 7.72 -5.85 27.22
C ALA A 274 8.20 -5.77 25.77
N LYS A 275 8.88 -6.81 25.30
CA LYS A 275 9.18 -6.96 23.87
C LYS A 275 7.93 -7.45 23.14
N ALA A 276 7.40 -6.59 22.27
CA ALA A 276 6.22 -6.84 21.44
C ALA A 276 6.60 -6.75 19.94
N ASN A 277 5.65 -7.09 19.05
CA ASN A 277 5.84 -6.88 17.62
C ASN A 277 5.91 -5.39 17.29
N ILE A 278 5.03 -4.59 17.91
CA ILE A 278 4.99 -3.12 17.77
C ILE A 278 5.25 -2.47 19.13
N GLU A 279 6.29 -1.66 19.24
CA GLU A 279 6.56 -0.86 20.44
C GLU A 279 6.17 0.61 20.17
N VAL A 280 5.42 1.25 21.06
CA VAL A 280 4.97 2.64 20.90
C VAL A 280 5.50 3.53 22.02
N GLY A 281 6.20 4.61 21.71
CA GLY A 281 6.78 5.48 22.73
C GLY A 281 7.05 6.89 22.24
N PHE A 282 7.54 7.76 23.14
CA PHE A 282 7.97 9.09 22.76
C PHE A 282 9.40 9.09 22.24
N ASN A 283 9.72 9.97 21.28
CA ASN A 283 11.09 10.30 20.95
C ASN A 283 11.23 11.79 20.62
N ASP A 284 12.45 12.31 20.76
CA ASP A 284 12.80 13.66 20.28
C ASP A 284 13.05 13.59 18.78
N LEU A 285 12.05 13.96 17.99
CA LEU A 285 12.13 13.95 16.53
C LEU A 285 12.73 15.25 15.98
N ASP A 286 13.20 16.14 16.86
CA ASP A 286 13.67 17.48 16.54
C ASP A 286 12.63 18.23 15.69
N THR A 287 11.34 18.19 16.09
CA THR A 287 10.21 18.83 15.38
C THR A 287 10.54 20.26 14.93
N ALA A 288 11.29 21.03 15.72
CA ALA A 288 11.65 22.41 15.35
C ALA A 288 12.49 22.50 14.07
N SER A 289 13.33 21.50 13.79
CA SER A 289 14.14 21.36 12.58
C SER A 289 13.43 20.56 11.50
N THR A 290 12.99 19.35 11.85
CA THR A 290 12.54 18.27 10.95
C THR A 290 11.08 18.42 10.57
N ASN A 291 10.30 18.98 11.48
CA ASN A 291 8.84 19.12 11.42
C ASN A 291 8.07 17.83 11.56
N GLN A 292 8.74 16.75 11.99
CA GLN A 292 8.14 15.45 12.20
C GLN A 292 7.54 15.39 13.59
N ILE A 293 6.29 14.94 13.66
CA ILE A 293 5.61 14.71 14.94
C ILE A 293 5.32 13.22 15.18
N GLY A 294 5.62 12.39 14.19
CA GLY A 294 5.65 10.94 14.27
C GLY A 294 6.71 10.38 13.32
N LEU A 295 7.20 9.20 13.66
CA LEU A 295 8.11 8.39 12.87
C LEU A 295 7.85 6.92 13.17
N THR A 296 7.78 6.10 12.12
CA THR A 296 7.71 4.66 12.28
C THR A 296 8.92 4.00 11.65
N THR A 297 9.58 3.14 12.41
CA THR A 297 10.68 2.30 11.90
C THR A 297 10.31 0.84 12.05
N TYR A 298 10.70 0.01 11.09
CA TYR A 298 10.43 -1.43 11.15
C TYR A 298 11.60 -2.24 10.63
N SER A 299 11.55 -3.53 10.87
CA SER A 299 12.43 -4.52 10.26
C SER A 299 11.58 -5.58 9.59
N ASN A 300 12.05 -6.07 8.45
CA ASN A 300 11.41 -7.13 7.70
C ASN A 300 12.41 -8.19 7.25
N GLN A 301 11.89 -9.36 6.92
CA GLN A 301 12.64 -10.44 6.29
C GLN A 301 11.79 -11.02 5.16
N GLY A 302 12.22 -10.83 3.91
CA GLY A 302 11.52 -11.34 2.72
C GLY A 302 10.08 -10.85 2.62
N GLY A 303 9.84 -9.54 2.84
CA GLY A 303 8.50 -8.93 2.79
C GLY A 303 7.63 -9.23 4.02
N THR A 304 8.16 -9.87 5.06
CA THR A 304 7.44 -10.12 6.32
C THR A 304 7.97 -9.23 7.43
N LEU A 305 7.11 -8.43 8.06
CA LEU A 305 7.45 -7.62 9.23
C LEU A 305 7.87 -8.52 10.41
N THR A 306 8.97 -8.15 11.07
CA THR A 306 9.50 -8.86 12.25
C THR A 306 9.44 -8.01 13.51
N SER A 307 9.52 -6.69 13.39
CA SER A 307 9.41 -5.72 14.47
C SER A 307 9.09 -4.33 13.93
N ALA A 308 8.33 -3.53 14.67
CA ALA A 308 8.10 -2.12 14.39
C ALA A 308 8.20 -1.28 15.67
N LYS A 309 8.58 -0.01 15.50
CA LYS A 309 8.62 1.01 16.52
C LYS A 309 7.88 2.23 16.00
N VAL A 310 6.86 2.64 16.75
CA VAL A 310 6.12 3.87 16.53
C VAL A 310 6.63 4.91 17.52
N GLU A 311 7.24 5.95 17.00
CA GLU A 311 7.89 7.03 17.74
C GLU A 311 7.04 8.30 17.57
N LEU A 312 6.35 8.69 18.63
CA LEU A 312 5.54 9.92 18.67
C LEU A 312 6.38 11.05 19.25
N GLU A 313 6.24 12.28 18.78
CA GLU A 313 7.04 13.39 19.29
C GLU A 313 6.80 13.61 20.78
N ASP A 314 7.91 13.80 21.51
CA ASP A 314 7.95 14.01 22.94
C ASP A 314 7.24 15.34 23.30
N PRO A 315 6.27 15.33 24.24
CA PRO A 315 5.57 16.53 24.68
C PRO A 315 6.47 17.62 25.27
N ASN A 316 7.71 17.28 25.64
CA ASN A 316 8.72 18.25 26.06
C ASN A 316 9.28 19.05 24.88
N GLN A 317 9.26 18.50 23.66
CA GLN A 317 9.64 19.18 22.41
C GLN A 317 8.45 19.87 21.75
N ALA A 318 7.32 19.16 21.65
CA ALA A 318 6.07 19.68 21.12
C ALA A 318 4.92 19.47 22.10
N SER A 319 4.63 20.49 22.92
CA SER A 319 3.64 20.35 24.00
C SER A 319 2.24 19.96 23.51
N LEU A 320 1.63 18.99 24.18
CA LEU A 320 0.24 18.62 23.96
C LEU A 320 -0.70 19.54 24.72
N THR A 321 -1.75 20.01 24.05
CA THR A 321 -2.82 20.82 24.65
C THR A 321 -4.18 20.30 24.23
N THR A 322 -5.19 20.47 25.09
CA THR A 322 -6.57 20.12 24.72
C THR A 322 -7.14 21.15 23.76
N ASN A 323 -7.53 20.69 22.56
CA ASN A 323 -8.18 21.54 21.56
C ASN A 323 -9.64 21.85 21.94
N ALA A 324 -10.33 22.68 21.14
CA ALA A 324 -11.73 23.07 21.39
C ALA A 324 -12.72 21.89 21.35
N SER A 325 -12.34 20.78 20.71
CA SER A 325 -13.13 19.54 20.63
C SER A 325 -12.83 18.57 21.77
N GLY A 326 -11.90 18.90 22.68
CA GLY A 326 -11.52 18.05 23.80
C GLY A 326 -10.42 17.03 23.51
N GLN A 327 -9.81 17.06 22.33
CA GLN A 327 -8.74 16.12 21.94
C GLN A 327 -7.36 16.69 22.29
N LEU A 328 -6.40 15.81 22.59
CA LEU A 328 -5.00 16.19 22.70
C LEU A 328 -4.45 16.57 21.32
N ALA A 329 -3.82 17.74 21.22
CA ALA A 329 -3.24 18.24 19.99
C ALA A 329 -1.85 18.83 20.23
N TYR A 330 -0.94 18.59 19.29
CA TYR A 330 0.40 19.15 19.31
C TYR A 330 0.35 20.66 19.10
N ALA A 331 0.90 21.42 20.05
CA ALA A 331 0.93 22.87 19.99
C ALA A 331 1.60 23.35 18.69
N ASN A 332 1.06 24.41 18.10
CA ASN A 332 1.51 24.99 16.83
C ASN A 332 1.35 24.09 15.60
N THR A 333 0.64 22.97 15.72
CA THR A 333 0.24 22.11 14.58
C THR A 333 -1.29 22.08 14.42
N ASN A 334 -1.78 21.40 13.39
CA ASN A 334 -3.19 21.03 13.27
C ASN A 334 -3.47 19.56 13.60
N ALA A 335 -2.44 18.81 13.98
CA ALA A 335 -2.53 17.38 14.21
C ALA A 335 -2.94 17.09 15.65
N THR A 336 -3.83 16.13 15.82
CA THR A 336 -4.15 15.57 17.13
C THR A 336 -3.20 14.42 17.47
N PHE A 337 -2.98 14.16 18.75
CA PHE A 337 -2.12 13.06 19.19
C PHE A 337 -2.64 11.70 18.70
N GLU A 338 -3.95 11.48 18.82
CA GLU A 338 -4.63 10.27 18.31
C GLU A 338 -4.45 10.11 16.80
N GLN A 339 -4.55 11.22 16.04
CA GLN A 339 -4.36 11.21 14.59
C GLN A 339 -2.92 10.82 14.20
N VAL A 340 -1.91 11.34 14.88
CA VAL A 340 -0.51 10.93 14.63
C VAL A 340 -0.34 9.46 14.98
N ALA A 341 -0.81 9.01 16.14
CA ALA A 341 -0.75 7.59 16.50
C ALA A 341 -1.45 6.69 15.46
N LEU A 342 -2.61 7.11 14.94
CA LEU A 342 -3.36 6.38 13.92
C LEU A 342 -2.57 6.27 12.61
N HIS A 343 -1.93 7.35 12.17
CA HIS A 343 -1.07 7.39 10.98
C HIS A 343 0.16 6.47 11.14
N GLU A 344 0.92 6.65 12.22
CA GLU A 344 2.14 5.88 12.47
C GLU A 344 1.88 4.37 12.66
N ILE A 345 0.76 4.02 13.31
CA ILE A 345 0.37 2.60 13.39
C ILE A 345 0.07 2.05 11.98
N GLY A 346 -0.44 2.83 11.04
CA GLY A 346 -0.62 2.40 9.66
C GLY A 346 0.69 1.93 9.00
N HIS A 347 1.77 2.71 9.16
CA HIS A 347 3.12 2.30 8.73
C HIS A 347 3.58 1.03 9.44
N ALA A 348 3.32 0.89 10.74
CA ALA A 348 3.67 -0.31 11.49
C ALA A 348 2.88 -1.56 11.04
N LEU A 349 1.82 -1.38 10.25
CA LEU A 349 1.06 -2.44 9.61
C LEU A 349 1.43 -2.64 8.13
N GLY A 350 2.33 -1.83 7.60
CA GLY A 350 2.82 -1.96 6.23
C GLY A 350 2.12 -1.06 5.21
N LEU A 351 1.34 -0.06 5.64
CA LEU A 351 0.79 0.96 4.75
C LEU A 351 1.79 2.10 4.58
N ALA A 352 2.00 2.57 3.36
CA ALA A 352 2.88 3.71 3.15
C ALA A 352 2.12 5.06 3.17
N ASP A 353 2.90 6.13 3.26
CA ASP A 353 2.43 7.51 3.17
C ASP A 353 1.78 7.76 1.81
N ASN A 354 0.63 8.44 1.70
CA ASN A 354 0.03 8.85 0.43
C ASN A 354 -0.25 10.36 0.35
N ASP A 355 -0.76 10.85 -0.78
CA ASP A 355 -1.17 12.25 -0.95
C ASP A 355 -2.71 12.45 -0.97
N ILE A 356 -3.46 11.38 -0.71
CA ILE A 356 -4.91 11.32 -0.89
C ILE A 356 -5.62 12.20 0.14
N ALA A 357 -6.43 13.15 -0.35
CA ALA A 357 -7.18 14.05 0.50
C ALA A 357 -8.17 13.30 1.41
N GLY A 358 -7.98 13.43 2.73
CA GLY A 358 -8.84 12.80 3.73
C GLY A 358 -8.38 11.43 4.23
N SER A 359 -7.37 10.84 3.58
CA SER A 359 -6.67 9.63 4.03
C SER A 359 -5.90 9.89 5.33
N ILE A 360 -6.00 8.98 6.32
CA ILE A 360 -5.15 9.08 7.52
C ILE A 360 -3.69 8.85 7.16
N MET A 361 -3.42 8.01 6.15
CA MET A 361 -2.06 7.75 5.65
C MET A 361 -1.53 8.90 4.79
N ASN A 362 -2.25 10.03 4.70
CA ASN A 362 -1.70 11.20 4.02
C ASN A 362 -0.44 11.69 4.73
N ALA A 363 0.65 11.93 4.00
CA ALA A 363 1.92 12.45 4.55
C ALA A 363 1.76 13.79 5.30
N VAL A 364 0.63 14.48 5.10
CA VAL A 364 0.27 15.74 5.75
C VAL A 364 -1.00 15.58 6.60
N LEU A 365 -0.81 15.57 7.91
CA LEU A 365 -1.89 15.52 8.89
C LEU A 365 -2.51 16.91 9.16
N GLY A 366 -3.84 16.96 9.18
CA GLY A 366 -4.60 18.15 9.51
C GLY A 366 -6.05 17.87 9.88
N THR A 367 -6.91 18.89 9.82
CA THR A 367 -8.32 18.73 10.22
C THR A 367 -9.16 17.90 9.25
N GLY A 368 -8.62 17.59 8.07
CA GLY A 368 -9.33 16.87 7.00
C GLY A 368 -9.21 15.35 7.08
N ASN A 369 -8.29 14.82 7.87
CA ASN A 369 -7.89 13.41 7.90
C ASN A 369 -7.61 12.91 9.32
N GLN A 370 -8.57 13.10 10.23
CA GLN A 370 -8.41 12.72 11.64
C GLN A 370 -8.83 11.27 11.95
N THR A 371 -9.38 10.55 10.97
CA THR A 371 -9.95 9.21 11.13
C THR A 371 -9.68 8.39 9.87
N LEU A 372 -9.76 7.05 9.98
CA LEU A 372 -9.70 6.17 8.81
C LEU A 372 -10.75 6.56 7.77
N SER A 373 -10.30 6.78 6.54
CA SER A 373 -11.14 6.99 5.37
C SER A 373 -11.53 5.65 4.72
N GLY A 374 -12.36 5.73 3.67
CA GLY A 374 -12.68 4.57 2.85
C GLY A 374 -11.45 4.00 2.14
N THR A 375 -10.51 4.86 1.75
CA THR A 375 -9.24 4.47 1.12
C THR A 375 -8.37 3.69 2.11
N ASP A 376 -8.11 4.26 3.30
CA ASP A 376 -7.31 3.57 4.34
C ASP A 376 -7.88 2.19 4.70
N THR A 377 -9.22 2.08 4.68
CA THR A 377 -9.92 0.81 4.95
C THR A 377 -9.76 -0.19 3.82
N ALA A 378 -9.80 0.25 2.56
CA ALA A 378 -9.60 -0.62 1.41
C ALA A 378 -8.14 -1.12 1.35
N ASP A 379 -7.20 -0.21 1.58
CA ASP A 379 -5.76 -0.42 1.55
C ASP A 379 -5.28 -1.42 2.61
N ILE A 380 -5.77 -1.30 3.84
CA ILE A 380 -5.43 -2.27 4.87
C ILE A 380 -6.10 -3.63 4.64
N GLN A 381 -7.26 -3.64 3.97
CA GLN A 381 -7.97 -4.88 3.62
C GLN A 381 -7.33 -5.61 2.46
N SER A 382 -6.68 -4.91 1.52
CA SER A 382 -5.90 -5.56 0.47
C SER A 382 -4.61 -6.20 1.01
N LEU A 383 -4.01 -5.65 2.08
CA LEU A 383 -2.88 -6.29 2.78
C LEU A 383 -3.26 -7.57 3.52
N TYR A 384 -4.33 -7.51 4.31
CA TYR A 384 -4.66 -8.55 5.30
C TYR A 384 -5.89 -9.40 4.95
N GLY A 385 -6.55 -9.08 3.84
CA GLY A 385 -7.77 -9.72 3.33
C GLY A 385 -9.04 -9.25 4.07
N GLN A 386 -10.16 -9.14 3.35
CA GLN A 386 -11.46 -8.92 3.98
C GLN A 386 -11.81 -10.09 4.91
N MET A 387 -12.40 -9.76 6.07
CA MET A 387 -13.25 -10.72 6.75
C MET A 387 -14.42 -11.09 5.82
N SER A 388 -14.41 -12.32 5.31
CA SER A 388 -15.68 -13.01 5.10
C SER A 388 -16.42 -12.96 6.44
N SER A 389 -17.68 -12.56 6.41
CA SER A 389 -18.57 -12.40 7.56
C SER A 389 -18.76 -13.66 8.44
N ASP A 390 -18.03 -14.74 8.18
CA ASP A 390 -18.17 -16.07 8.77
C ASP A 390 -17.28 -16.31 10.00
N ALA A 391 -16.41 -15.36 10.39
CA ALA A 391 -15.55 -15.48 11.57
C ALA A 391 -15.89 -14.51 12.72
N HIS A 392 -17.01 -13.80 12.66
CA HIS A 392 -17.61 -13.24 13.87
C HIS A 392 -18.46 -14.32 14.54
N PRO A 393 -18.34 -14.55 15.87
CA PRO A 393 -19.38 -15.30 16.56
C PRO A 393 -20.71 -14.62 16.26
N THR A 394 -21.58 -15.33 15.57
CA THR A 394 -22.92 -14.83 15.25
C THR A 394 -23.60 -14.44 16.56
N VAL A 395 -24.53 -13.49 16.51
CA VAL A 395 -25.38 -13.15 17.65
C VAL A 395 -25.99 -14.41 18.28
N ALA A 396 -26.24 -15.46 17.50
CA ALA A 396 -26.69 -16.76 17.98
C ALA A 396 -25.64 -17.53 18.83
N GLN A 397 -24.36 -17.51 18.45
CA GLN A 397 -23.27 -18.12 19.22
C GLN A 397 -22.98 -17.35 20.51
N THR A 398 -23.07 -16.01 20.48
CA THR A 398 -22.97 -15.17 21.69
C THR A 398 -24.16 -15.39 22.63
N HIS A 399 -25.38 -15.54 22.10
CA HIS A 399 -26.54 -15.92 22.90
C HIS A 399 -26.43 -17.33 23.49
N GLN A 400 -25.82 -18.29 22.79
CA GLN A 400 -25.58 -19.62 23.35
C GLN A 400 -24.54 -19.60 24.47
N LEU A 401 -23.52 -18.75 24.38
CA LEU A 401 -22.54 -18.56 25.46
C LEU A 401 -23.17 -17.87 26.68
N VAL A 402 -23.98 -16.83 26.47
CA VAL A 402 -24.72 -16.14 27.55
C VAL A 402 -25.77 -17.06 28.18
N GLN A 403 -26.45 -17.91 27.41
CA GLN A 403 -27.37 -18.93 27.93
C GLN A 403 -26.64 -20.04 28.71
N ALA A 404 -25.44 -20.44 28.28
CA ALA A 404 -24.61 -21.39 29.00
C ALA A 404 -24.06 -20.83 30.33
N MET A 405 -23.76 -19.53 30.38
CA MET A 405 -23.30 -18.85 31.60
C MET A 405 -24.44 -18.54 32.58
N SER A 406 -25.63 -18.21 32.08
CA SER A 406 -26.83 -17.99 32.92
C SER A 406 -27.44 -19.29 33.49
N ALA A 407 -27.14 -20.44 32.90
CA ALA A 407 -27.47 -21.74 33.47
C ALA A 407 -26.55 -22.14 34.66
N PHE A 408 -25.47 -21.38 34.90
CA PHE A 408 -24.49 -21.65 35.95
C PHE A 408 -24.62 -20.77 37.19
N ASP A 409 -25.48 -19.74 37.18
CA ASP A 409 -25.71 -18.88 38.35
C ASP A 409 -27.00 -19.25 39.10
N VAL A 410 -26.82 -19.46 40.39
CA VAL A 410 -27.82 -19.86 41.37
C VAL A 410 -28.74 -18.67 41.70
N GLU A 411 -30.05 -18.96 41.69
CA GLU A 411 -31.19 -18.19 42.22
C GLU A 411 -30.92 -16.76 42.75
N GLY A 412 -31.48 -15.74 42.09
CA GLY A 412 -32.05 -14.61 42.85
C GLY A 412 -31.91 -13.17 42.34
N VAL A 413 -31.43 -12.88 41.12
CA VAL A 413 -31.39 -11.48 40.63
C VAL A 413 -32.03 -11.37 39.25
N ALA A 414 -33.15 -10.65 39.18
CA ALA A 414 -33.81 -10.30 37.93
C ALA A 414 -32.94 -9.29 37.17
N VAL A 415 -32.41 -9.69 36.01
CA VAL A 415 -31.71 -8.79 35.09
C VAL A 415 -32.75 -8.15 34.19
N SER A 416 -32.87 -6.82 34.29
CA SER A 416 -33.63 -5.97 33.36
C SER A 416 -33.23 -6.30 31.93
N GLU A 417 -34.19 -6.55 31.05
CA GLU A 417 -33.97 -6.76 29.62
C GLU A 417 -33.11 -5.62 29.05
N TYR A 418 -31.86 -5.94 28.73
CA TYR A 418 -30.97 -5.09 27.97
C TYR A 418 -31.00 -5.61 26.54
N THR A 419 -31.60 -4.84 25.62
CA THR A 419 -31.52 -5.11 24.18
C THR A 419 -30.20 -4.56 23.66
N PRO A 420 -29.20 -5.41 23.33
CA PRO A 420 -27.92 -4.94 22.85
C PRO A 420 -28.07 -4.48 21.40
N THR A 421 -27.43 -3.37 21.07
CA THR A 421 -27.18 -3.01 19.67
C THR A 421 -25.82 -3.57 19.27
N SER A 422 -25.55 -3.66 17.96
CA SER A 422 -24.40 -4.35 17.33
C SER A 422 -23.00 -3.92 17.81
N ASN A 423 -22.88 -3.00 18.76
CA ASN A 423 -21.64 -2.48 19.32
C ASN A 423 -21.23 -3.08 20.69
N ASP A 424 -22.03 -3.92 21.32
CA ASP A 424 -21.78 -4.31 22.73
C ASP A 424 -20.81 -5.50 22.93
N ALA A 425 -20.37 -6.17 21.86
CA ALA A 425 -19.43 -7.29 21.98
C ALA A 425 -17.98 -6.84 22.23
N TYR A 426 -17.60 -5.64 21.78
CA TYR A 426 -16.24 -5.10 21.98
C TYR A 426 -16.06 -4.42 23.34
N LEU A 427 -17.14 -3.84 23.90
CA LEU A 427 -17.10 -3.17 25.20
C LEU A 427 -16.89 -4.14 26.37
N TYR A 428 -17.16 -5.44 26.20
CA TYR A 428 -17.01 -6.42 27.27
C TYR A 428 -15.54 -6.81 27.55
N GLN A 429 -14.67 -6.82 26.53
CA GLN A 429 -13.23 -7.01 26.74
C GLN A 429 -12.56 -5.74 27.30
N ALA A 430 -12.96 -4.56 26.83
CA ALA A 430 -12.47 -3.29 27.38
C ALA A 430 -12.86 -3.08 28.86
N HIS A 431 -14.06 -3.52 29.27
CA HIS A 431 -14.47 -3.44 30.68
C HIS A 431 -13.75 -4.44 31.60
N LEU A 432 -13.30 -5.58 31.09
CA LEU A 432 -12.47 -6.52 31.86
C LEU A 432 -11.02 -6.00 32.03
N GLN A 433 -10.49 -5.23 31.07
CA GLN A 433 -9.15 -4.62 31.17
C GLN A 433 -9.12 -3.29 31.95
N ALA A 434 -10.18 -2.49 31.88
CA ALA A 434 -10.35 -1.31 32.75
C ALA A 434 -10.49 -1.69 34.24
N GLY A 435 -11.02 -2.89 34.54
CA GLY A 435 -11.07 -3.44 35.90
C GLY A 435 -9.71 -3.80 36.48
N THR A 436 -8.71 -4.13 35.65
CA THR A 436 -7.35 -4.46 36.08
C THR A 436 -6.43 -3.25 36.25
N HIS A 437 -6.71 -2.12 35.59
CA HIS A 437 -5.96 -0.87 35.82
C HIS A 437 -6.39 -0.13 37.11
N ALA A 438 -7.62 -0.33 37.60
CA ALA A 438 -8.08 0.28 38.85
C ALA A 438 -7.54 -0.40 40.14
N VAL A 439 -6.89 -1.57 40.04
CA VAL A 439 -6.44 -2.35 41.22
C VAL A 439 -4.92 -2.26 41.46
N LEU A 440 -4.14 -1.71 40.53
CA LEU A 440 -2.68 -1.59 40.67
C LEU A 440 -2.15 -0.19 41.03
N HIS A 441 -3.02 0.81 41.20
CA HIS A 441 -2.66 2.15 41.70
C HIS A 441 -3.33 2.52 43.05
N GLY A 442 -3.63 1.51 43.86
CA GLY A 442 -4.24 1.67 45.18
C GLY A 442 -3.60 0.84 46.28
N ALA A 443 -2.32 1.08 46.58
CA ALA A 443 -1.69 0.90 47.90
C ALA A 443 -0.33 1.59 47.95
#